data_AF-A0A9D8TNC6-F1
#
_entry.id   AF-A0A9D8TNC6-F1
#
_cell.length_a   1.000
_cell.length_b   1.000
_cell.length_c   1.000
_cell.angle_alpha   90.00
_cell.angle_beta   90.00
_cell.angle_gamma   90.00
#
_symmetry.space_group_name_H-M   'P 1'
#
loop_
_entity.id
_entity.type
_entity.pdbx_description
1 polymer ?
#
loop_
_entity_poly.entity_id
_entity_poly.type
_entity_poly.pdbx_seq_one_letter_code
_entity_poly.pdbx_strand_id
1 'polypeptide(L)' 'ISTRENPRFRDVITPIAITSISAASSTQPGGYAVDRHDLPQFIISDDRSVGEVTAALRLNGLEPVFRDTRSSVITGI' A
#
# COMPACT_ATOMS: atom_id res chain seq x y z
N ILE A 1 0.39 -1.36 8.43
CA ILE A 1 -1.08 -1.18 8.29
C ILE A 1 -1.47 -1.30 6.82
N SER A 2 -2.57 -1.98 6.50
CA SER A 2 -2.95 -2.29 5.12
C SER A 2 -3.98 -1.30 4.55
N THR A 3 -4.49 -1.57 3.34
CA THR A 3 -5.61 -0.83 2.74
C THR A 3 -6.97 -1.38 3.16
N ARG A 4 -7.03 -2.35 4.08
CA ARG A 4 -8.29 -2.86 4.67
C ARG A 4 -8.91 -1.85 5.63
N GLU A 5 -8.09 -0.97 6.17
CA GLU A 5 -8.42 0.04 7.14
C GLU A 5 -8.79 1.35 6.41
N ASN A 6 -9.80 2.07 6.89
CA ASN A 6 -10.25 3.30 6.24
C ASN A 6 -9.22 4.45 6.34
N PRO A 7 -9.31 5.46 5.46
CA PRO A 7 -8.35 6.57 5.42
C PRO A 7 -8.16 7.28 6.76
N ARG A 8 -9.27 7.61 7.45
CA ARG A 8 -9.25 8.36 8.70
C ARG A 8 -8.52 7.61 9.81
N PHE A 9 -8.74 6.31 9.94
CA PHE A 9 -8.06 5.48 10.91
C PHE A 9 -6.57 5.41 10.61
N ARG A 10 -6.22 5.22 9.34
CA ARG A 10 -4.82 5.17 8.88
C ARG A 10 -4.10 6.48 9.17
N ASP A 11 -4.72 7.62 8.90
CA ASP A 11 -4.11 8.93 9.12
C ASP A 11 -3.84 9.20 10.62
N VAL A 12 -4.71 8.71 11.51
CA VAL A 12 -4.54 8.87 12.96
C VAL A 12 -3.49 7.93 13.55
N ILE A 13 -3.50 6.66 13.15
CA ILE A 13 -2.66 5.63 13.79
C ILE A 13 -1.22 5.62 13.27
N THR A 14 -1.02 6.07 12.02
CA THR A 14 0.30 6.04 11.39
C THR A 14 1.37 6.83 12.15
N PRO A 15 1.14 8.08 12.60
CA PRO A 15 2.15 8.82 13.35
C PRO A 15 2.41 8.27 14.77
N ILE A 16 1.55 7.40 15.30
CA ILE A 16 1.60 6.95 16.70
C ILE A 16 2.24 5.56 16.83
N ALA A 17 1.91 4.63 15.93
CA ALA A 17 2.19 3.20 16.18
C ALA A 17 2.73 2.42 14.98
N ILE A 18 2.83 3.02 13.78
CA ILE A 18 3.08 2.27 12.54
C ILE A 18 4.30 2.81 11.80
N THR A 19 5.26 1.93 11.50
CA THR A 19 6.46 2.23 10.69
C THR A 19 6.37 1.73 9.25
N SER A 20 5.27 1.07 8.87
CA SER A 20 5.07 0.53 7.52
C SER A 20 3.59 0.53 7.11
N ILE A 21 3.30 1.09 5.95
CA ILE A 21 1.95 1.30 5.41
C ILE A 21 1.87 0.89 3.94
N SER A 22 0.85 0.14 3.56
CA SER A 22 0.60 -0.25 2.16
C SER A 22 -0.30 0.78 1.48
N ALA A 23 0.00 1.19 0.24
CA ALA A 23 -0.83 2.12 -0.53
C ALA A 23 -1.15 1.52 -1.91
N ALA A 24 -2.29 1.90 -2.50
CA ALA A 24 -2.75 1.44 -3.82
C ALA A 24 -2.62 -0.08 -4.05
N SER A 25 -3.00 -0.87 -3.05
CA SER A 25 -2.87 -2.33 -3.10
C SER A 25 -3.94 -2.95 -4.00
N SER A 26 -3.56 -3.84 -4.92
CA SER A 26 -4.48 -4.70 -5.66
C SER A 26 -4.59 -6.04 -4.94
N THR A 27 -5.82 -6.46 -4.66
CA THR A 27 -6.12 -7.68 -3.89
C THR A 27 -6.56 -8.84 -4.77
N GLN A 28 -6.53 -8.63 -6.09
CA GLN A 28 -6.75 -9.65 -7.11
C GLN A 28 -5.42 -10.28 -7.54
N PRO A 29 -5.34 -11.62 -7.62
CA PRO A 29 -4.25 -12.30 -8.32
C PRO A 29 -4.11 -11.75 -9.75
N GLY A 30 -2.98 -11.12 -10.08
CA GLY A 30 -2.77 -10.52 -11.41
C GLY A 30 -3.48 -9.18 -11.67
N GLY A 31 -4.10 -8.56 -10.66
CA GLY A 31 -4.93 -7.34 -10.82
C GLY A 31 -4.20 -6.05 -11.22
N TYR A 32 -2.90 -6.09 -11.49
CA TYR A 32 -2.15 -4.99 -12.12
C TYR A 32 -1.89 -5.21 -13.63
N ALA A 33 -2.17 -6.41 -14.16
CA ALA A 33 -1.80 -6.81 -15.52
C ALA A 33 -2.95 -7.49 -16.31
N VAL A 34 -3.97 -8.01 -15.64
CA VAL A 34 -5.06 -8.76 -16.28
C VAL A 34 -6.40 -8.34 -15.68
N ASP A 35 -7.37 -7.95 -16.51
CA ASP A 35 -8.77 -7.73 -16.13
C ASP A 35 -9.49 -9.07 -15.95
N ARG A 36 -8.97 -9.90 -15.05
CA ARG A 36 -9.60 -11.15 -14.63
C ARG A 36 -10.31 -10.87 -13.31
N HIS A 37 -11.63 -10.93 -13.34
CA HIS A 37 -12.47 -10.79 -12.15
C HIS A 37 -12.40 -12.06 -11.27
N ASP A 38 -11.24 -12.27 -10.65
CA ASP A 38 -11.08 -13.27 -9.58
C ASP A 38 -11.58 -12.70 -8.24
N LEU A 39 -12.01 -13.56 -7.32
CA LEU A 39 -12.47 -13.15 -5.99
C LEU A 39 -11.31 -12.47 -5.24
N PRO A 40 -11.47 -11.21 -4.79
CA PRO A 40 -10.41 -10.51 -4.06
C PRO A 40 -10.16 -11.21 -2.73
N GLN A 41 -8.88 -11.30 -2.33
CA GLN A 41 -8.51 -11.89 -1.03
C GLN A 41 -9.06 -11.08 0.15
N PHE A 42 -9.31 -9.79 -0.05
CA PHE A 42 -9.96 -8.89 0.91
C PHE A 42 -10.48 -7.63 0.20
N ILE A 43 -11.46 -6.98 0.84
CA ILE A 43 -12.01 -5.70 0.40
C ILE A 43 -11.02 -4.58 0.75
N ILE A 44 -10.82 -3.67 -0.20
CA ILE A 44 -10.06 -2.44 -0.02
C ILE A 44 -10.99 -1.38 0.57
N SER A 45 -10.60 -0.79 1.70
CA SER A 45 -11.33 0.29 2.38
C SER A 45 -10.66 1.66 2.24
N ASP A 46 -9.46 1.71 1.65
CA ASP A 46 -8.73 2.93 1.31
C ASP A 46 -8.19 2.78 -0.11
N ASP A 47 -8.88 3.43 -1.05
CA ASP A 47 -8.64 3.45 -2.50
C ASP A 47 -7.71 4.58 -2.95
N ARG A 48 -7.20 5.37 -2.00
CA ARG A 48 -6.25 6.46 -2.29
C ARG A 48 -5.03 5.93 -3.05
N SER A 49 -4.64 6.68 -4.07
CA SER A 49 -3.41 6.47 -4.81
C SER A 49 -2.19 6.59 -3.89
N VAL A 50 -1.05 6.06 -4.35
CA VAL A 50 0.23 6.21 -3.64
C VAL A 50 0.56 7.69 -3.40
N GLY A 51 0.26 8.56 -4.37
CA GLY A 51 0.49 10.00 -4.25
C GLY A 51 -0.34 10.65 -3.15
N GLU A 52 -1.62 10.30 -3.05
CA GLU A 52 -2.52 10.83 -2.01
C GLU A 52 -2.12 10.36 -0.61
N VAL A 53 -1.76 9.07 -0.45
CA VAL A 53 -1.26 8.56 0.83
C VAL A 53 0.05 9.23 1.21
N THR A 54 0.97 9.42 0.27
CA THR A 54 2.25 10.12 0.48
C THR A 54 2.04 11.57 0.93
N ALA A 55 1.10 12.29 0.30
CA ALA A 55 0.76 13.65 0.67
C ALA A 55 0.14 13.71 2.09
N ALA A 56 -0.74 12.78 2.43
CA ALA A 56 -1.32 12.68 3.76
C ALA A 56 -0.26 12.41 4.84
N LEU A 57 0.72 11.54 4.56
CA LEU A 57 1.83 11.28 5.49
C LEU A 57 2.69 12.53 5.71
N ARG A 58 3.02 13.26 4.63
CA ARG A 58 3.79 14.51 4.72
C ARG A 58 3.06 15.60 5.49
N LEU A 59 1.73 15.71 5.31
CA LEU A 59 0.90 16.63 6.09
C LEU A 59 0.94 16.32 7.59
N ASN A 60 1.11 15.05 7.95
CA ASN A 60 1.28 14.59 9.33
C ASN A 60 2.75 14.62 9.81
N GLY A 61 3.65 15.28 9.08
CA GLY A 61 5.06 15.44 9.46
C GLY A 61 5.91 14.18 9.29
N LEU A 62 5.44 13.19 8.53
CA LEU A 62 6.16 11.95 8.25
C LEU A 62 6.80 12.00 6.86
N GLU A 63 8.03 11.51 6.74
CA GLU A 63 8.67 11.32 5.44
C GLU A 63 8.50 9.87 4.95
N PRO A 64 7.72 9.64 3.88
CA PRO A 64 7.53 8.30 3.33
C PRO A 64 8.76 7.81 2.57
N VAL A 65 9.25 6.62 2.93
CA VAL A 65 10.31 5.90 2.21
C VAL A 65 9.71 4.69 1.50
N PHE A 66 9.96 4.59 0.19
CA PHE A 66 9.49 3.47 -0.62
C PHE A 66 10.44 2.28 -0.49
N ARG A 67 9.87 1.09 -0.25
CA ARG A 67 10.63 -0.16 -0.27
C ARG A 67 10.68 -0.69 -1.71
N ASP A 68 11.87 -0.85 -2.26
CA ASP A 68 12.10 -1.57 -3.52
C ASP A 68 12.11 -3.09 -3.25
N THR A 69 11.36 -3.85 -4.04
CA THR A 69 11.28 -5.33 -3.94
C THR A 69 12.21 -6.06 -4.92
N ARG A 70 12.96 -5.33 -5.76
CA ARG A 70 13.94 -5.90 -6.70
C ARG A 70 15.27 -6.17 -6.01
N SER A 71 15.33 -7.27 -5.27
CA SER A 71 16.59 -7.94 -4.97
C SER A 71 16.42 -9.45 -5.09
N SER A 72 16.24 -9.92 -6.32
CA SER A 72 16.41 -11.31 -6.70
C SER A 72 17.54 -11.38 -7.72
N VAL A 73 18.78 -11.42 -7.22
CA VAL A 73 19.91 -11.92 -8.01
C VAL A 73 19.74 -13.44 -8.08
N ILE A 74 19.08 -13.92 -9.13
CA ILE A 74 19.31 -15.28 -9.62
C ILE A 74 20.33 -15.13 -10.74
N THR A 75 21.61 -15.15 -10.38
CA THR A 75 22.66 -15.48 -11.34
C THR A 75 22.89 -16.98 -11.22
N GLY A 76 22.19 -17.73 -12.06
CA GLY A 76 22.48 -19.13 -12.33
C GLY A 76 22.70 -19.29 -13.83
N ILE A 77 23.97 -19.37 -14.22
CA ILE A 77 24.47 -20.25 -15.28
C ILE A 77 25.84 -20.74 -14.82
#